data_AF-A0A919RYY5-F1
#
_entry.id   AF-A0A919RYY5-F1
#
_cell.length_a   1.000
_cell.length_b   1.000
_cell.length_c   1.000
_cell.angle_alpha   90.00
_cell.angle_beta   90.00
_cell.angle_gamma   90.00
#
_symmetry.space_group_name_H-M   'P 1'
#
loop_
_entity.id
_entity.type
_entity.pdbx_description
1 polymer ?
#
loop_
_entity_poly.entity_id
_entity_poly.type
_entity_poly.pdbx_seq_one_letter_code
_entity_poly.pdbx_strand_id
1 'polypeptide(L)'
;MDEKRIIDCGDLKSRIENTLSKFYWVNKMDINAKNEPFSAVVYIDPKLIPYNDVIELVSFLGDNEEKAVCKISETGAVLPLREGFKKGKEIEYLLGMNEIKTLLKKSYALPDNQFVDSILKVHEDIHIFIKDKKPLSV
;
A
#
# COMPACT_ATOMS: atom_id res chain seq x y z
N MET A 1 -3.16 21.03 13.09
CA MET A 1 -4.26 21.40 12.17
C MET A 1 -4.76 20.12 11.56
N ASP A 2 -6.08 19.91 11.57
CA ASP A 2 -6.68 18.69 11.01
C ASP A 2 -7.26 19.07 9.65
N GLU A 3 -6.71 18.48 8.58
CA GLU A 3 -7.18 18.69 7.21
C GLU A 3 -8.04 17.50 6.78
N LYS A 4 -9.18 17.78 6.14
CA LYS A 4 -10.05 16.75 5.57
C LYS A 4 -10.06 16.87 4.05
N ARG A 5 -9.75 15.78 3.37
CA ARG A 5 -9.91 15.62 1.92
C ARG A 5 -11.06 14.66 1.62
N ILE A 6 -11.81 14.94 0.57
CA ILE A 6 -12.93 14.10 0.10
C ILE A 6 -12.59 13.69 -1.33
N ILE A 7 -12.61 12.39 -1.59
CA ILE A 7 -12.34 11.81 -2.90
C ILE A 7 -13.38 10.73 -3.20
N ASP A 8 -13.53 10.35 -4.47
CA ASP A 8 -14.32 9.17 -4.85
C ASP A 8 -13.45 7.91 -4.98
N CYS A 9 -14.09 6.77 -5.23
CA CYS A 9 -13.39 5.49 -5.39
C CYS A 9 -12.46 5.44 -6.63
N GLY A 10 -12.78 6.21 -7.69
CA GLY A 10 -11.96 6.32 -8.89
C GLY A 10 -10.67 7.09 -8.63
N ASP A 11 -10.73 8.18 -7.86
CA ASP A 11 -9.56 8.94 -7.43
C ASP A 11 -8.70 8.11 -6.47
N LEU A 12 -9.29 7.39 -5.50
CA LEU A 12 -8.51 6.51 -4.62
C LEU A 12 -7.74 5.46 -5.43
N LYS A 13 -8.41 4.81 -6.38
CA LYS A 13 -7.79 3.84 -7.28
C LYS A 13 -6.64 4.47 -8.08
N SER A 14 -6.91 5.60 -8.74
CA SER A 14 -5.92 6.32 -9.54
C SER A 14 -4.70 6.76 -8.73
N ARG A 15 -4.90 7.18 -7.48
CA ARG A 15 -3.81 7.57 -6.57
C ARG A 15 -2.92 6.39 -6.21
N ILE A 16 -3.50 5.22 -5.93
CA ILE A 16 -2.75 3.99 -5.65
C ILE A 16 -1.94 3.59 -6.89
N GLU A 17 -2.59 3.51 -8.05
CA GLU A 17 -1.95 3.15 -9.33
C GLU A 17 -0.80 4.10 -9.68
N ASN A 18 -1.06 5.40 -9.68
CA ASN A 18 -0.05 6.41 -10.03
C ASN A 18 1.11 6.44 -9.04
N THR A 19 0.86 6.21 -7.75
CA THR A 19 1.93 6.20 -6.75
C THR A 19 2.82 4.97 -6.90
N LEU A 20 2.23 3.80 -7.17
CA LEU A 20 2.96 2.55 -7.37
C LEU A 20 3.61 2.44 -8.76
N SER A 21 3.19 3.23 -9.75
CA SER A 21 3.80 3.26 -11.09
C SER A 21 5.30 3.61 -11.11
N LYS A 22 5.83 4.16 -10.00
CA LYS A 22 7.26 4.38 -9.79
C LYS A 22 8.07 3.08 -9.80
N PHE A 23 7.43 1.97 -9.44
CA PHE A 23 8.02 0.65 -9.50
C PHE A 23 7.69 0.03 -10.87
N TYR A 24 8.63 0.09 -11.80
CA TYR A 24 8.43 -0.32 -13.21
C TYR A 24 7.88 -1.75 -13.39
N TRP A 25 8.11 -2.62 -12.41
CA TRP A 25 7.71 -4.02 -12.41
C TRP A 25 6.31 -4.26 -11.84
N VAL A 26 5.69 -3.27 -11.18
CA VAL A 26 4.33 -3.36 -10.66
C VAL A 26 3.34 -3.18 -11.83
N ASN A 27 3.12 -4.27 -12.56
CA ASN A 27 2.31 -4.30 -13.78
C ASN A 27 0.91 -4.90 -13.60
N LYS A 28 0.69 -5.60 -12.48
CA LYS A 28 -0.57 -6.29 -12.16
C LYS A 28 -0.94 -6.00 -10.71
N MET A 29 -2.13 -5.46 -10.52
CA MET A 29 -2.69 -5.15 -9.20
C MET A 29 -4.20 -5.23 -9.19
N ASP A 30 -4.76 -5.63 -8.05
CA ASP A 30 -6.21 -5.59 -7.78
C ASP A 30 -6.47 -4.60 -6.65
N ILE A 31 -7.29 -3.59 -6.89
CA ILE A 31 -7.58 -2.53 -5.91
C ILE A 31 -9.04 -2.61 -5.46
N ASN A 32 -9.25 -2.84 -4.17
CA ASN A 32 -10.54 -2.63 -3.53
C ASN A 32 -10.64 -1.19 -3.00
N ALA A 33 -11.04 -0.27 -3.88
CA ALA A 33 -11.34 1.12 -3.54
C ALA A 33 -12.83 1.37 -3.26
N LYS A 34 -13.69 0.37 -3.52
CA LYS A 34 -15.15 0.53 -3.42
C LYS A 34 -15.66 0.21 -2.03
N ASN A 35 -15.14 -0.81 -1.36
CA ASN A 35 -15.69 -1.28 -0.08
C ASN A 35 -14.62 -1.25 1.01
N GLU A 36 -15.02 -0.92 2.24
CA GLU A 36 -14.13 -1.07 3.39
C GLU A 36 -14.02 -2.55 3.81
N PRO A 37 -12.84 -3.02 4.23
CA PRO A 37 -11.57 -2.27 4.28
C PRO A 37 -10.98 -2.02 2.89
N PHE A 38 -10.52 -0.79 2.64
CA PHE A 38 -9.77 -0.48 1.43
C PHE A 38 -8.46 -1.26 1.40
N SER A 39 -8.15 -1.84 0.25
CA SER A 39 -6.94 -2.63 0.07
C SER A 39 -6.48 -2.64 -1.37
N ALA A 40 -5.24 -3.04 -1.58
CA ALA A 40 -4.73 -3.40 -2.90
C ALA A 40 -3.90 -4.67 -2.80
N VAL A 41 -3.87 -5.48 -3.85
CA VAL A 41 -2.99 -6.63 -3.97
C VAL A 41 -2.03 -6.37 -5.11
N VAL A 42 -0.74 -6.40 -4.83
CA VAL A 42 0.32 -6.32 -5.83
C VAL A 42 0.79 -7.73 -6.14
N TYR A 43 0.83 -8.08 -7.42
CA TYR A 43 1.34 -9.37 -7.87
C TYR A 43 2.81 -9.24 -8.22
N ILE A 44 3.63 -10.14 -7.70
CA ILE A 44 5.08 -10.16 -7.90
C ILE A 44 5.44 -11.49 -8.52
N ASP A 45 6.12 -11.48 -9.67
CA ASP A 45 6.73 -12.67 -10.26
C ASP A 45 8.23 -12.71 -9.95
N PRO A 46 8.71 -13.57 -9.04
CA PRO A 46 10.13 -13.67 -8.68
C PRO A 46 11.07 -13.98 -9.84
N LYS A 47 10.56 -14.40 -11.00
CA LYS A 47 11.37 -14.65 -12.21
C LYS A 47 11.69 -13.38 -12.99
N LEU A 48 10.92 -12.31 -12.80
CA LEU A 48 11.01 -11.09 -13.61
C LEU A 48 11.73 -9.95 -12.89
N ILE A 49 11.88 -10.04 -11.58
CA ILE A 49 12.31 -8.94 -10.73
C ILE A 49 13.25 -9.45 -9.64
N PRO A 50 14.41 -8.83 -9.37
CA PRO A 50 15.22 -9.15 -8.20
C PRO A 50 14.50 -8.85 -6.88
N TYR A 51 14.81 -9.65 -5.85
CA TYR A 51 14.22 -9.49 -4.52
C TYR A 51 14.48 -8.11 -3.89
N ASN A 52 15.62 -7.48 -4.18
CA ASN A 52 15.95 -6.15 -3.64
C ASN A 52 14.95 -5.07 -4.04
N ASP A 53 14.42 -5.12 -5.26
CA ASP A 53 13.42 -4.15 -5.73
C ASP A 53 12.06 -4.39 -5.04
N VAL A 54 11.77 -5.64 -4.65
CA VAL A 54 10.60 -5.96 -3.80
C VAL A 54 10.78 -5.36 -2.41
N ILE A 55 11.98 -5.43 -1.84
CA ILE A 55 12.30 -4.80 -0.55
C ILE A 55 12.20 -3.28 -0.62
N GLU A 56 12.59 -2.67 -1.75
CA GLU A 56 12.39 -1.24 -1.96
C GLU A 56 10.91 -0.85 -1.87
N LEU A 57 10.00 -1.64 -2.47
CA LEU A 57 8.56 -1.43 -2.33
C LEU A 57 8.10 -1.57 -0.87
N VAL A 58 8.50 -2.63 -0.17
CA VAL A 58 8.13 -2.86 1.24
C VAL A 58 8.57 -1.70 2.12
N SER A 59 9.82 -1.25 1.95
CA SER A 59 10.37 -0.11 2.67
C SER A 59 9.65 1.20 2.33
N PHE A 60 9.31 1.41 1.06
CA PHE A 60 8.55 2.57 0.59
C PHE A 60 7.16 2.66 1.26
N LEU A 61 6.53 1.52 1.51
CA LEU A 61 5.24 1.42 2.19
C LEU A 61 5.34 1.58 3.73
N GLY A 62 6.56 1.61 4.26
CA GLY A 62 6.84 1.74 5.69
C GLY A 62 6.70 0.42 6.46
N ASP A 63 6.68 -0.72 5.76
CA ASP A 63 6.67 -2.05 6.36
C ASP A 63 8.11 -2.57 6.57
N ASN A 64 8.26 -3.62 7.36
CA ASN A 64 9.52 -4.28 7.64
C ASN A 64 9.54 -5.64 6.95
N GLU A 65 10.61 -5.91 6.19
CA GLU A 65 10.86 -7.21 5.55
C GLU A 65 10.61 -8.40 6.49
N GLU A 66 11.04 -8.31 7.75
CA GLU A 66 10.91 -9.41 8.72
C GLU A 66 9.46 -9.75 9.08
N LYS A 67 8.54 -8.80 8.88
CA LYS A 67 7.11 -8.94 9.17
C LYS A 67 6.27 -9.09 7.92
N ALA A 68 6.81 -8.71 6.76
CA ALA A 68 6.14 -8.79 5.48
C ALA A 68 5.79 -10.25 5.16
N VAL A 69 4.51 -10.50 4.90
CA VAL A 69 3.99 -11.80 4.46
C VAL A 69 3.42 -11.68 3.06
N CYS A 70 3.45 -12.77 2.33
CA CYS A 70 2.85 -12.88 1.01
C CYS A 70 2.02 -14.17 0.92
N LYS A 71 1.16 -14.21 -0.08
CA LYS A 71 0.38 -15.40 -0.43
C LYS A 71 0.86 -15.94 -1.77
N ILE A 72 1.12 -17.24 -1.88
CA ILE A 72 1.45 -17.85 -3.17
C ILE A 72 0.17 -17.94 -4.01
N SER A 73 0.14 -17.35 -5.20
CA SER A 73 -1.09 -17.20 -5.99
C SER A 73 -1.73 -18.53 -6.38
N GLU A 74 -0.91 -19.53 -6.71
CA GLU A 74 -1.36 -20.86 -7.15
C GLU A 74 -1.97 -21.69 -6.01
N THR A 75 -1.44 -21.60 -4.80
CA THR A 75 -1.78 -22.50 -3.69
C THR A 75 -2.54 -21.83 -2.55
N GLY A 76 -2.53 -20.50 -2.50
CA GLY A 76 -3.05 -19.73 -1.39
C GLY A 76 -2.24 -19.82 -0.10
N ALA A 77 -1.08 -20.47 -0.11
CA ALA A 77 -0.23 -20.59 1.07
C ALA A 77 0.33 -19.23 1.48
N VAL A 78 0.19 -18.88 2.77
CA VAL A 78 0.73 -17.64 3.34
C VAL A 78 2.10 -17.93 3.95
N LEU A 79 3.11 -17.18 3.54
CA LEU A 79 4.50 -17.36 3.95
C LEU A 79 5.17 -16.01 4.20
N PRO A 80 6.26 -15.96 4.99
CA PRO A 80 7.15 -14.79 5.00
C PRO A 80 7.58 -14.42 3.58
N LEU A 81 7.66 -13.12 3.29
CA LEU A 81 7.89 -12.61 1.93
C LEU A 81 9.15 -13.21 1.30
N ARG A 82 10.26 -13.26 2.05
CA ARG A 82 11.54 -13.84 1.60
C ARG A 82 11.39 -15.31 1.21
N GLU A 83 10.64 -16.08 2.00
CA GLU A 83 10.45 -17.50 1.76
C GLU A 83 9.54 -17.75 0.56
N GLY A 84 8.44 -16.98 0.46
CA GLY A 84 7.52 -17.06 -0.67
C GLY A 84 8.21 -16.69 -1.98
N PHE A 85 9.00 -15.62 -1.99
CA PHE A 85 9.77 -15.21 -3.16
C PHE A 85 10.76 -16.29 -3.63
N LYS A 86 11.47 -16.94 -2.69
CA LYS A 86 12.39 -18.06 -2.99
C LYS A 86 11.70 -19.28 -3.61
N LYS A 87 10.37 -19.42 -3.51
CA LYS A 87 9.64 -20.50 -4.20
C LYS A 87 9.62 -20.31 -5.72
N GLY A 88 9.94 -19.11 -6.24
CA GLY A 88 9.97 -18.85 -7.67
C GLY A 88 8.60 -18.90 -8.34
N LYS A 89 7.53 -18.68 -7.56
CA LYS A 89 6.12 -18.66 -7.99
C LYS A 89 5.56 -17.25 -7.83
N GLU A 90 4.55 -16.89 -8.63
CA GLU A 90 3.84 -15.61 -8.45
C GLU A 90 3.30 -15.53 -7.02
N ILE A 91 3.54 -14.37 -6.38
CA ILE A 91 3.07 -14.07 -5.04
C ILE A 91 2.19 -12.83 -5.04
N GLU A 92 1.19 -12.84 -4.16
CA GLU A 92 0.31 -11.73 -3.82
C GLU A 92 0.85 -11.04 -2.57
N TYR A 93 1.13 -9.75 -2.65
CA TYR A 93 1.44 -8.90 -1.51
C TYR A 93 0.27 -7.95 -1.23
N LEU A 94 -0.36 -8.12 -0.06
CA LEU A 94 -1.54 -7.37 0.34
C LEU A 94 -1.13 -6.03 0.97
N LEU A 95 -1.60 -4.95 0.38
CA LEU A 95 -1.54 -3.60 0.90
C LEU A 95 -2.83 -3.35 1.71
N GLY A 96 -2.68 -3.36 3.03
CA GLY A 96 -3.76 -3.06 3.96
C GLY A 96 -3.91 -1.56 4.21
N MET A 97 -4.74 -1.22 5.18
CA MET A 97 -5.10 0.17 5.48
C MET A 97 -3.89 1.06 5.79
N ASN A 98 -2.86 0.54 6.46
CA ASN A 98 -1.66 1.32 6.81
C ASN A 98 -0.83 1.62 5.56
N GLU A 99 -0.68 0.64 4.68
CA GLU A 99 0.03 0.78 3.41
C GLU A 99 -0.72 1.77 2.50
N ILE A 100 -2.06 1.70 2.45
CA ILE A 100 -2.89 2.68 1.73
C ILE A 100 -2.70 4.10 2.30
N LYS A 101 -2.64 4.27 3.63
CA LYS A 101 -2.34 5.58 4.25
C LYS A 101 -0.97 6.10 3.84
N THR A 102 0.05 5.24 3.81
CA THR A 102 1.39 5.61 3.33
C THR A 102 1.37 6.02 1.86
N LEU A 103 0.67 5.26 1.01
CA LEU A 103 0.51 5.59 -0.41
C LEU A 103 -0.17 6.95 -0.59
N LEU A 104 -1.26 7.21 0.12
CA LEU A 104 -1.95 8.50 0.06
C LEU A 104 -1.07 9.65 0.56
N LYS A 105 -0.30 9.44 1.64
CA LYS A 105 0.68 10.44 2.10
C LYS A 105 1.64 10.83 0.96
N LYS A 106 2.18 9.83 0.24
CA LYS A 106 3.09 10.05 -0.89
C LYS A 106 2.38 10.67 -2.09
N SER A 107 1.17 10.22 -2.42
CA SER A 107 0.34 10.73 -3.52
C SER A 107 0.04 12.22 -3.36
N TYR A 108 -0.25 12.65 -2.14
CA TYR A 108 -0.52 14.06 -1.82
C TYR A 108 0.76 14.89 -1.60
N ALA A 109 1.94 14.28 -1.70
CA ALA A 109 3.23 14.90 -1.37
C ALA A 109 3.20 15.61 0.00
N LEU A 110 2.57 14.97 1.00
CA LEU A 110 2.47 15.58 2.33
C LEU A 110 3.85 15.72 2.97
N PRO A 111 4.09 16.81 3.72
CA PRO A 111 5.34 17.01 4.44
C PRO A 111 5.57 15.95 5.52
N ASP A 112 6.81 15.82 5.98
CA ASP A 112 7.20 14.76 6.93
C ASP A 112 6.53 14.87 8.30
N ASN A 113 6.13 16.08 8.69
CA ASN A 113 5.38 16.37 9.89
C ASN A 113 3.88 16.09 9.75
N GLN A 114 3.39 15.62 8.61
CA GLN A 114 2.00 15.23 8.40
C GLN A 114 1.85 13.74 8.09
N PHE A 115 0.68 13.20 8.40
CA PHE A 115 0.31 11.81 8.09
C PHE A 115 -1.19 11.68 7.87
N VAL A 116 -1.57 10.64 7.12
CA VAL A 116 -2.97 10.24 6.99
C VAL A 116 -3.37 9.46 8.24
N ASP A 117 -4.25 10.04 9.05
CA ASP A 117 -4.71 9.48 10.32
C ASP A 117 -5.76 8.39 10.10
N SER A 118 -6.76 8.67 9.26
CA SER A 118 -7.85 7.74 8.95
C SER A 118 -8.39 7.94 7.54
N ILE A 119 -8.98 6.88 7.02
CA ILE A 119 -9.68 6.82 5.73
C ILE A 119 -11.03 6.18 6.05
N LEU A 120 -12.13 6.87 5.74
CA LEU A 120 -13.48 6.42 6.05
C LEU A 120 -14.38 6.52 4.83
N LYS A 121 -15.15 5.47 4.54
CA LYS A 121 -16.20 5.53 3.54
C LYS A 121 -17.47 6.17 4.12
N VAL A 122 -18.02 7.17 3.44
CA VAL A 122 -19.29 7.81 3.79
C VAL A 122 -20.15 7.87 2.53
N HIS A 123 -21.11 6.94 2.43
CA HIS A 123 -21.88 6.70 1.20
C HIS A 123 -20.97 6.40 0.01
N GLU A 124 -20.97 7.24 -1.03
CA GLU A 124 -20.10 7.08 -2.20
C GLU A 124 -18.76 7.81 -2.05
N ASP A 125 -18.62 8.67 -1.04
CA ASP A 125 -17.43 9.47 -0.78
C ASP A 125 -16.45 8.72 0.13
N ILE A 126 -15.17 9.05 -0.03
CA ILE A 126 -14.07 8.57 0.82
C ILE A 126 -13.45 9.79 1.48
N HIS A 127 -13.57 9.85 2.81
CA HIS A 127 -13.01 10.90 3.64
C HIS A 127 -11.62 10.52 4.12
N ILE A 128 -10.63 11.34 3.78
CA ILE A 128 -9.24 11.17 4.20
C ILE A 128 -8.91 12.27 5.21
N PHE A 129 -8.56 11.87 6.42
CA PHE A 129 -8.21 12.78 7.50
C PHE A 129 -6.69 12.84 7.65
N ILE A 130 -6.14 14.04 7.56
CA ILE A 130 -4.71 14.32 7.65
C ILE A 130 -4.46 15.10 8.94
N LYS A 131 -3.44 14.67 9.70
CA LYS A 131 -3.05 15.30 10.95
C LYS A 131 -1.57 15.64 10.95
N ASP A 132 -1.22 16.65 11.74
CA ASP A 132 0.16 16.92 12.09
C ASP A 132 0.65 15.89 13.12
N LYS A 133 1.90 15.43 12.97
CA LYS A 133 2.61 14.69 13.99
C LYS A 133 2.82 15.62 15.17
N LYS A 134 2.15 15.34 16.29
CA LYS A 134 2.45 16.05 17.53
C LYS A 134 3.92 15.79 17.88
N PRO A 135 4.70 16.83 18.24
CA PRO A 135 6.00 16.58 18.86
C PRO A 135 5.76 15.69 20.08
N LEU A 136 6.63 14.69 20.27
CA LEU A 136 6.63 13.91 21.51
C LEU A 136 6.74 14.91 22.67
N SER A 137 5.74 14.93 23.54
CA SER A 137 5.84 15.67 24.80
C SER A 137 7.02 15.08 25.56
N VAL A 138 8.09 15.86 25.71
CA VAL A 138 9.23 15.53 26.57
C VAL A 138 8.79 15.66 28.03
#